data_AF-A0A9P0JE70-F1
#
_entry.id   AF-A0A9P0JE70-F1
#
_cell.length_a   1.000
_cell.length_b   1.000
_cell.length_c   1.000
_cell.angle_alpha   90.00
_cell.angle_beta   90.00
_cell.angle_gamma   90.00
#
_symmetry.space_group_name_H-M   'P 1'
#
loop_
_entity.id
_entity.type
_entity.pdbx_description
1 polymer ?
#
loop_
_entity_poly.entity_id
_entity_poly.type
_entity_poly.pdbx_seq_one_letter_code
_entity_poly.pdbx_strand_id
1 'polypeptide(L)' 'MRTEQILNPEKYGRGLKGIFRQAMHEMPLITICSPFCILGLGLITYHTYRHEKNDGNNKKYKLKYTLYRPDDPRVPHIKN' A
#
# COMPACT_ATOMS: atom_id res chain seq x y z
N MET A 1 20.95 -5.62 -27.67
CA MET A 1 20.21 -6.45 -26.70
C MET A 1 19.25 -7.34 -27.49
N ARG A 2 19.25 -8.67 -27.31
CA ARG A 2 18.31 -9.57 -27.98
C ARG A 2 16.93 -9.41 -27.36
N THR A 3 16.06 -8.63 -27.98
CA THR A 3 14.67 -8.45 -27.57
C THR A 3 13.81 -9.70 -27.79
N GLU A 4 14.28 -10.63 -28.60
CA GLU A 4 13.58 -11.86 -29.03
C GLU A 4 13.40 -12.91 -27.91
N GLN A 5 14.06 -12.79 -26.74
CA GLN A 5 14.10 -13.84 -25.70
C GLN A 5 13.31 -13.56 -24.43
N ILE A 6 12.63 -12.41 -24.33
CA ILE A 6 12.02 -11.99 -23.05
C ILE A 6 10.81 -12.86 -22.67
N LEU A 7 10.16 -13.52 -23.63
CA LEU A 7 9.07 -14.45 -23.34
C LEU A 7 9.36 -15.80 -24.01
N ASN A 8 9.60 -16.83 -23.21
CA ASN A 8 9.81 -18.20 -23.70
C ASN A 8 8.60 -19.08 -23.37
N PRO A 9 7.50 -18.97 -24.14
CA PRO A 9 6.27 -19.72 -23.88
C PRO A 9 6.46 -21.25 -24.04
N GLU A 10 7.47 -21.69 -24.80
CA GLU A 10 7.79 -23.11 -24.94
C GLU A 10 8.46 -23.71 -23.69
N LYS A 11 9.29 -22.92 -23.00
CA LYS A 11 10.05 -23.36 -21.81
C LYS A 11 9.21 -23.36 -20.54
N TYR A 12 8.35 -22.35 -20.37
CA TYR A 12 7.61 -22.14 -19.12
C TYR A 12 6.09 -22.34 -19.27
N GLY A 13 5.60 -22.59 -20.49
CA GLY A 13 4.19 -22.79 -20.79
C GLY A 13 3.48 -21.48 -21.17
N ARG A 14 2.26 -21.61 -21.70
CA ARG A 14 1.44 -20.46 -22.15
C ARG A 14 0.62 -19.87 -21.01
N GLY A 15 0.31 -18.57 -21.12
CA GLY A 15 -0.59 -17.85 -20.22
C GLY A 15 0.06 -17.34 -18.93
N LEU A 16 -0.76 -16.82 -18.01
CA LEU A 16 -0.34 -16.14 -16.78
C LEU A 16 0.57 -17.00 -15.89
N LYS A 17 0.31 -18.30 -15.81
CA LYS A 17 1.13 -19.24 -15.02
C LYS A 17 2.55 -19.38 -15.59
N GLY A 18 2.68 -19.42 -16.92
CA GLY A 18 3.98 -19.50 -17.58
C GLY A 18 4.78 -18.21 -17.42
N ILE A 19 4.11 -17.06 -17.54
CA ILE A 19 4.71 -15.73 -17.29
C ILE A 19 5.24 -15.63 -15.86
N PHE A 20 4.44 -16.01 -14.86
CA PHE A 20 4.87 -15.96 -13.47
C PHE A 20 6.04 -16.91 -13.20
N ARG A 21 5.99 -18.13 -13.75
CA ARG A 21 7.08 -19.12 -13.61
C ARG A 21 8.37 -18.65 -14.26
N GLN A 22 8.28 -17.99 -15.41
CA GLN A 22 9.41 -17.36 -16.07
C GLN A 22 9.98 -16.20 -15.22
N ALA A 23 9.11 -15.32 -14.72
CA ALA A 23 9.51 -14.20 -13.88
C ALA A 23 10.24 -14.65 -12.61
N MET A 24 9.74 -15.70 -11.94
CA MET A 24 10.41 -16.30 -10.78
C MET A 24 11.79 -16.88 -11.10
N HIS A 25 11.99 -17.41 -12.31
CA HIS A 25 13.27 -18.00 -12.70
C HIS A 25 14.29 -16.96 -13.18
N GLU A 26 13.84 -15.93 -13.89
CA GLU A 26 14.72 -14.91 -14.48
C GLU A 26 15.00 -13.76 -13.51
N MET A 27 14.03 -13.37 -12.68
CA MET A 27 14.11 -12.18 -11.81
C MET A 27 13.49 -12.44 -10.42
N PRO A 28 13.96 -13.47 -9.67
CA PRO A 28 13.30 -13.92 -8.42
C PRO A 28 13.14 -12.81 -7.38
N LEU A 29 14.16 -11.97 -7.20
CA LEU A 29 14.16 -10.92 -6.19
C LEU A 29 13.02 -9.91 -6.41
N ILE A 30 12.86 -9.44 -7.65
CA ILE A 30 11.87 -8.41 -7.99
C ILE A 30 10.46 -9.02 -7.99
N THR A 31 10.31 -10.23 -8.55
CA THR A 31 9.02 -10.93 -8.58
C THR A 31 8.49 -11.20 -7.18
N ILE A 32 9.36 -11.58 -6.24
CA ILE A 32 8.97 -11.82 -4.84
C ILE A 32 8.71 -10.50 -4.12
N CYS A 33 9.51 -9.45 -4.32
CA CYS A 33 9.35 -8.17 -3.62
C CYS A 33 8.10 -7.39 -4.06
N SER A 34 7.76 -7.44 -5.36
CA SER A 34 6.62 -6.68 -5.92
C SER A 34 5.27 -6.88 -5.21
N PRO A 35 4.80 -8.09 -4.87
CA PRO A 35 3.56 -8.25 -4.12
C PRO A 35 3.63 -7.66 -2.71
N PHE A 36 4.79 -7.72 -2.04
CA PHE A 36 4.94 -7.11 -0.71
C PHE A 36 4.87 -5.58 -0.77
N CYS A 37 5.43 -4.95 -1.81
CA CYS A 37 5.27 -3.52 -2.02
C CYS A 37 3.80 -3.14 -2.25
N ILE A 38 3.09 -3.90 -3.08
CA ILE A 38 1.66 -3.65 -3.35
C ILE A 38 0.82 -3.83 -2.06
N LEU A 39 1.08 -4.89 -1.30
CA LEU A 39 0.42 -5.14 -0.02
C LEU A 39 0.72 -4.04 1.00
N GLY A 40 1.98 -3.62 1.11
CA GLY A 40 2.38 -2.54 2.00
C GLY A 40 1.67 -1.23 1.67
N LEU A 41 1.63 -0.85 0.39
CA LEU A 41 0.89 0.33 -0.06
C LEU A 41 -0.62 0.23 0.22
N GLY A 42 -1.20 -0.96 0.00
CA GLY A 42 -2.60 -1.23 0.32
C GLY A 42 -2.91 -1.06 1.81
N LEU A 43 -2.07 -1.62 2.68
CA LEU A 43 -2.23 -1.50 4.14
C LEU A 43 -2.07 -0.06 4.62
N ILE A 44 -1.03 0.65 4.16
CA ILE A 44 -0.82 2.06 4.52
C ILE A 44 -2.04 2.89 4.11
N THR A 45 -2.51 2.73 2.88
CA THR A 45 -3.66 3.49 2.36
C THR A 45 -4.92 3.19 3.17
N TYR A 46 -5.20 1.90 3.43
CA TYR A 46 -6.36 1.48 4.21
C TYR A 46 -6.34 2.02 5.65
N HIS A 47 -5.20 1.91 6.34
CA HIS A 47 -5.06 2.39 7.71
C HIS A 47 -5.17 3.90 7.80
N THR A 48 -4.56 4.63 6.86
CA THR A 48 -4.64 6.09 6.81
C THR A 48 -6.08 6.54 6.57
N TYR A 49 -6.78 5.93 5.61
CA TYR A 49 -8.20 6.22 5.34
C TYR A 49 -9.09 5.92 6.55
N ARG A 50 -8.93 4.75 7.17
CA ARG A 50 -9.68 4.36 8.37
C ARG A 50 -9.43 5.34 9.52
N HIS A 51 -8.18 5.73 9.73
CA HIS A 51 -7.80 6.68 10.76
C HIS A 51 -8.42 8.06 10.50
N GLU A 52 -8.35 8.58 9.27
CA GLU A 52 -8.98 9.86 8.95
C GLU A 52 -10.50 9.85 9.13
N LYS A 53 -11.17 8.77 8.72
CA LYS A 53 -12.63 8.64 8.82
C LYS A 53 -13.12 8.60 10.28
N ASN A 54 -12.40 7.92 11.17
CA ASN A 54 -12.84 7.72 12.55
C ASN A 54 -12.26 8.75 13.52
N ASP A 55 -10.97 9.07 13.39
CA ASP A 55 -10.19 9.84 14.37
C ASP A 55 -9.46 11.04 13.76
N GLY A 56 -9.66 11.34 12.48
CA GLY A 56 -8.93 12.39 11.75
C GLY A 56 -9.02 13.78 12.41
N ASN A 57 -10.14 14.05 13.10
CA ASN A 57 -10.39 15.30 13.80
C ASN A 57 -9.98 15.28 15.29
N ASN A 58 -9.62 14.14 15.86
CA ASN A 58 -9.23 13.98 17.26
C ASN A 58 -7.72 14.18 17.49
N LYS A 59 -7.08 14.94 16.60
CA LYS A 59 -5.64 15.26 16.65
C LYS A 59 -5.41 16.51 17.51
N LYS A 60 -4.42 16.44 18.40
CA LYS A 60 -3.93 17.58 19.18
C LYS A 60 -3.43 18.73 18.30
N TYR A 61 -2.67 18.40 17.26
CA TYR A 61 -2.11 19.37 16.33
C TYR A 61 -2.94 19.42 15.05
N LYS A 62 -3.40 20.62 14.70
CA LYS A 62 -4.21 20.91 13.51
C LYS A 62 -3.50 21.95 12.66
N LEU A 63 -3.66 21.85 11.35
CA LEU A 63 -3.10 22.82 10.40
C LEU A 63 -3.72 24.21 10.55
N LYS A 64 -4.97 24.29 11.02
CA LYS A 64 -5.65 25.55 11.32
C LYS A 64 -5.80 25.72 12.82
N TYR A 65 -5.49 26.92 13.31
CA TYR A 65 -5.76 27.29 14.70
C TYR A 65 -7.25 27.08 14.99
N THR A 66 -7.54 26.21 15.96
CA THR A 66 -8.89 25.82 16.33
C THR A 66 -9.05 26.02 17.82
N LEU A 67 -9.93 26.93 18.20
CA LEU A 67 -10.32 27.12 19.60
C LEU A 67 -11.44 26.13 19.94
N TYR A 68 -11.24 25.36 21.01
CA TYR A 68 -12.27 24.51 21.58
C TYR A 68 -12.82 25.15 22.85
N ARG A 69 -14.15 25.09 23.01
CA ARG A 69 -14.76 25.39 24.30
C ARG A 69 -14.47 24.23 25.26
N PRO A 70 -14.21 24.49 26.56
CA PRO A 70 -13.93 23.43 27.53
C PRO A 70 -14.97 22.30 27.57
N ASP A 71 -16.25 22.63 27.33
CA ASP A 71 -17.36 21.68 27.41
C ASP A 71 -17.67 20.96 26.09
N ASP A 72 -16.92 21.22 25.01
CA ASP A 72 -17.19 20.60 23.71
C ASP A 72 -16.95 19.07 23.82
N PRO A 73 -17.92 18.22 23.44
CA PRO A 73 -17.80 16.76 23.53
C PRO A 73 -16.62 16.20 22.73
N ARG A 74 -16.01 16.96 21.82
CA ARG A 74 -14.81 16.58 21.07
C ARG A 74 -13.54 16.67 21.91
N VAL A 75 -13.47 17.59 22.87
CA VAL A 75 -12.29 17.83 23.73
C VAL A 75 -11.78 16.57 24.44
N PRO A 76 -12.62 15.76 25.11
CA PRO A 76 -12.14 14.55 25.78
C PRO A 76 -11.63 13.47 24.82
N HIS A 77 -11.96 13.56 23.53
CA HIS A 77 -11.53 12.62 22.51
C HIS A 77 -10.22 13.04 21.84
N ILE A 78 -9.72 14.26 22.08
CA ILE A 78 -8.43 14.72 21.56
C ILE A 78 -7.32 13.94 22.26
N LYS A 79 -6.67 13.04 21.52
CA LYS A 79 -5.55 12.23 22.03
C LYS A 79 -4.22 12.93 21.74
N ASN A 80 -3.24 12.69 22.63
CA ASN A 80 -1.87 13.23 22.52
C ASN A 80 -1.16 12.75 21.26
#